data_AF-A0A1V5KVT5-F1
#
_entry.id   AF-A0A1V5KVT5-F1
#
_cell.length_a   1.000
_cell.length_b   1.000
_cell.length_c   1.000
_cell.angle_alpha   90.00
_cell.angle_beta   90.00
_cell.angle_gamma   90.00
#
_symmetry.space_group_name_H-M   'P 1'
#
loop_
_entity.id
_entity.type
_entity.pdbx_description
1 polymer ?
#
loop_
_entity_poly.entity_id
_entity_poly.type
_entity_poly.pdbx_seq_one_letter_code
_entity_poly.pdbx_strand_id
1 'polypeptide(L)'
;MSKMSELATALDEMTEVGRTLITCGENLLKAAAHVRDCFTEDTPAAADEPVPVTEPVAETPAPKAYTKEEVRAILADLSQNSFRNEAKALVKKYSDGGSLTDIDPAKYPDLVAEAEALHG
;
A
#
# COMPACT_ATOMS: atom_id res chain seq x y z
N MET A 1 19.81 40.53 -2.93
CA MET A 1 20.35 39.41 -3.72
C MET A 1 20.29 38.06 -2.98
N SER A 2 20.58 37.99 -1.66
CA SER A 2 20.61 36.72 -0.88
C SER A 2 19.39 35.80 -1.06
N LYS A 3 18.17 36.35 -1.01
CA LYS A 3 16.93 35.57 -1.11
C LYS A 3 16.71 34.87 -2.47
N MET A 4 17.23 35.42 -3.57
CA MET A 4 17.14 34.76 -4.88
C MET A 4 18.12 33.60 -4.99
N SER A 5 19.28 33.70 -4.32
CA SER A 5 20.25 32.61 -4.25
C SER A 5 19.71 31.45 -3.45
N GLU A 6 19.09 31.71 -2.30
CA GLU A 6 18.47 30.68 -1.46
C GLU A 6 17.34 29.94 -2.20
N LEU A 7 16.53 30.68 -2.97
CA LEU A 7 15.45 30.08 -3.77
C LEU A 7 15.98 29.24 -4.93
N ALA A 8 17.08 29.64 -5.56
CA ALA A 8 17.73 28.84 -6.60
C ALA A 8 18.29 27.53 -6.03
N THR A 9 18.96 27.59 -4.88
CA THR A 9 19.46 26.41 -4.17
C THR A 9 18.34 25.44 -3.80
N ALA A 10 17.22 25.95 -3.27
CA ALA A 10 16.08 25.10 -2.93
C ALA A 10 15.47 24.40 -4.16
N LEU A 11 15.45 25.06 -5.33
CA LEU A 11 14.97 24.44 -6.58
C LEU A 11 15.91 23.35 -7.10
N ASP A 12 17.22 23.56 -6.96
CA ASP A 12 18.23 22.55 -7.33
C ASP A 12 18.11 21.31 -6.43
N GLU A 13 17.95 21.51 -5.12
CA GLU A 13 17.71 20.44 -4.16
C GLU A 13 16.42 19.67 -4.45
N MET A 14 15.31 20.38 -4.76
CA MET A 14 14.06 19.73 -5.17
C MET A 14 14.23 18.90 -6.45
N THR A 15 15.04 19.37 -7.39
CA THR A 15 15.34 18.64 -8.63
C THR A 15 16.15 17.38 -8.36
N GLU A 16 17.12 17.44 -7.45
CA GLU A 16 17.94 16.31 -7.03
C GLU A 16 17.11 15.25 -6.27
N VAL A 17 16.25 15.69 -5.36
CA VAL A 17 15.30 14.82 -4.66
C VAL A 17 14.38 14.12 -5.67
N GLY A 18 13.83 14.85 -6.65
CA GLY A 18 12.99 14.29 -7.71
C GLY A 18 13.71 13.18 -8.51
N ARG A 19 14.96 13.41 -8.91
CA ARG A 19 15.78 12.41 -9.62
C ARG A 19 16.05 11.16 -8.78
N THR A 20 16.29 11.36 -7.48
CA THR A 20 16.50 10.27 -6.53
C THR A 20 15.24 9.43 -6.35
N LEU A 21 14.06 10.07 -6.27
CA LEU A 21 12.77 9.38 -6.21
C LEU A 21 12.52 8.54 -7.47
N ILE A 22 12.79 9.08 -8.66
CA ILE A 22 12.64 8.33 -9.93
C ILE A 22 13.50 7.07 -9.90
N THR A 23 14.78 7.21 -9.54
CA THR A 23 15.73 6.09 -9.46
C THR A 23 15.28 5.03 -8.45
N CYS A 24 14.79 5.48 -7.29
CA CYS A 24 14.25 4.59 -6.27
C CYS A 24 13.03 3.80 -6.78
N GLY A 25 12.10 4.47 -7.46
CA GLY A 25 10.92 3.86 -8.06
C GLY A 25 11.28 2.82 -9.13
N GLU A 26 12.23 3.11 -10.00
CA GLU A 26 12.73 2.15 -11.00
C GLU A 26 13.35 0.91 -10.36
N ASN A 27 14.09 1.09 -9.27
CA ASN A 27 14.71 -0.02 -8.55
C ASN A 27 13.68 -0.88 -7.83
N LEU A 28 12.63 -0.27 -7.25
CA LEU A 28 11.51 -0.99 -6.66
C LEU A 28 10.75 -1.81 -7.71
N LEU A 29 10.51 -1.24 -8.90
CA LEU A 29 9.86 -1.97 -9.99
C LEU A 29 10.69 -3.17 -10.46
N LYS A 30 12.01 -3.01 -10.58
CA LYS A 30 12.93 -4.13 -10.89
C LYS A 30 12.88 -5.20 -9.81
N ALA A 31 12.95 -4.81 -8.54
CA ALA A 31 12.84 -5.74 -7.42
C ALA A 31 11.51 -6.51 -7.43
N ALA A 32 10.39 -5.82 -7.66
CA ALA A 32 9.08 -6.45 -7.77
C ALA A 32 8.98 -7.43 -8.95
N ALA A 33 9.58 -7.10 -10.10
CA ALA A 33 9.66 -8.00 -11.25
C ALA A 33 10.46 -9.26 -10.90
N HIS A 34 11.64 -9.11 -10.28
CA HIS A 34 12.44 -10.25 -9.82
C HIS A 34 11.69 -11.13 -8.81
N VAL A 35 10.97 -10.52 -7.86
CA VAL A 35 10.16 -11.25 -6.88
C VAL A 35 9.05 -12.03 -7.59
N ARG A 36 8.34 -11.43 -8.55
CA ARG A 36 7.33 -12.11 -9.37
C ARG A 36 7.93 -13.27 -10.16
N ASP A 37 9.12 -13.10 -10.71
CA ASP A 37 9.83 -14.16 -11.44
C ASP A 37 10.15 -15.35 -10.52
N CYS A 38 10.54 -15.11 -9.26
CA CYS A 38 10.74 -16.15 -8.25
C CYS A 38 9.46 -16.93 -7.90
N PHE A 39 8.28 -16.35 -8.13
CA PHE A 39 6.98 -16.99 -7.86
C PHE A 39 6.31 -17.59 -9.12
N THR A 40 6.95 -17.51 -10.30
CA THR A 40 6.39 -17.99 -11.57
C THR A 40 7.11 -19.21 -12.16
N GLU A 41 8.06 -19.81 -11.44
CA GLU A 41 8.65 -21.12 -11.78
C GLU A 41 7.67 -22.30 -11.54
N ASP A 42 6.45 -22.27 -12.11
CA ASP A 42 5.66 -23.47 -12.50
C ASP A 42 4.30 -23.12 -13.17
N THR A 43 4.28 -22.23 -14.17
CA THR A 43 3.08 -22.13 -15.02
C THR A 43 3.46 -21.79 -16.46
N PRO A 44 3.10 -22.63 -17.46
CA PRO A 44 3.38 -22.32 -18.85
C PRO A 44 2.57 -21.10 -19.29
N ALA A 45 3.30 -20.21 -19.97
CA ALA A 45 2.86 -19.03 -20.67
C ALA A 45 1.38 -19.01 -21.11
N ALA A 46 0.64 -18.00 -20.63
CA ALA A 46 -0.40 -17.37 -21.43
C ALA A 46 0.20 -16.07 -21.99
N ALA A 47 0.35 -16.07 -23.31
CA ALA A 47 0.90 -14.98 -24.09
C ALA A 47 -0.04 -13.76 -24.12
N ASP A 48 0.59 -12.59 -24.21
CA ASP A 48 0.18 -11.42 -25.00
C ASP A 48 -1.20 -10.79 -24.72
N GLU A 49 -1.19 -9.62 -24.09
CA GLU A 49 -1.92 -8.46 -24.62
C GLU A 49 -1.22 -7.17 -24.14
N PRO A 50 -0.93 -6.20 -25.04
CA PRO A 50 -0.36 -4.92 -24.64
C PRO A 50 -1.49 -4.06 -24.08
N VAL A 51 -1.61 -3.99 -22.75
CA VAL A 51 -2.58 -3.09 -22.13
C VAL A 51 -2.06 -1.66 -22.31
N PRO A 52 -2.80 -0.78 -23.02
CA PRO A 52 -2.34 0.56 -23.32
C PRO A 52 -2.24 1.39 -22.04
N VAL A 53 -1.24 2.28 -22.02
CA VAL A 53 -1.14 3.37 -21.06
C VAL A 53 -2.44 4.18 -21.11
N THR A 54 -3.24 4.08 -20.05
CA THR A 54 -4.31 5.05 -19.77
C THR A 54 -4.01 5.72 -18.44
N GLU A 55 -3.86 7.03 -18.55
CA GLU A 55 -3.85 8.05 -17.51
C GLU A 55 -4.93 7.82 -16.43
N PRO A 56 -4.76 8.38 -15.21
CA PRO A 56 -5.50 7.96 -14.03
C PRO A 56 -6.98 8.34 -14.15
N VAL A 57 -7.81 7.36 -14.50
CA VAL A 57 -9.25 7.49 -14.39
C VAL A 57 -9.59 7.35 -12.91
N ALA A 58 -10.12 8.43 -12.36
CA ALA A 58 -10.86 8.43 -11.11
C ALA A 58 -12.05 7.46 -11.24
N GLU A 59 -11.85 6.19 -10.91
CA GLU A 59 -12.94 5.25 -10.76
C GLU A 59 -13.45 5.32 -9.33
N THR A 60 -14.73 5.69 -9.25
CA THR A 60 -15.61 5.62 -8.09
C THR A 60 -15.44 4.26 -7.41
N PRO A 61 -15.35 4.18 -6.08
CA PRO A 61 -14.97 2.96 -5.41
C PRO A 61 -16.08 1.92 -5.57
N ALA A 62 -15.88 0.95 -6.47
CA ALA A 62 -16.41 -0.38 -6.25
C ALA A 62 -16.01 -0.78 -4.82
N PRO A 63 -16.91 -1.39 -4.02
CA PRO A 63 -16.64 -1.66 -2.61
C PRO A 63 -15.32 -2.40 -2.55
N LYS A 64 -14.26 -1.75 -2.05
CA LYS A 64 -12.92 -2.31 -2.00
C LYS A 64 -13.05 -3.58 -1.18
N ALA A 65 -13.09 -4.71 -1.87
CA ALA A 65 -13.07 -6.00 -1.24
C ALA A 65 -11.65 -6.18 -0.73
N TYR A 66 -11.38 -5.61 0.44
CA TYR A 66 -10.10 -5.74 1.11
C TYR A 66 -9.78 -7.24 1.21
N THR A 67 -8.61 -7.62 0.77
CA THR A 67 -8.15 -9.01 0.87
C THR A 67 -7.74 -9.32 2.32
N LYS A 68 -7.83 -10.58 2.73
CA LYS A 68 -7.38 -11.01 4.08
C LYS A 68 -5.92 -10.62 4.33
N GLU A 69 -5.10 -10.62 3.28
CA GLU A 69 -3.70 -10.18 3.31
C GLU A 69 -3.57 -8.68 3.63
N GLU A 70 -4.30 -7.82 2.92
CA GLU A 70 -4.23 -6.36 3.14
C GLU A 70 -4.68 -5.98 4.55
N VAL A 71 -5.76 -6.58 5.04
CA VAL A 71 -6.26 -6.31 6.39
C VAL A 71 -5.27 -6.80 7.46
N ARG A 72 -4.58 -7.93 7.22
CA ARG A 72 -3.50 -8.39 8.10
C ARG A 72 -2.35 -7.40 8.14
N ALA A 73 -1.96 -6.84 6.98
CA ALA A 73 -0.87 -5.87 6.91
C ALA A 73 -1.22 -4.60 7.69
N ILE A 74 -2.41 -4.04 7.50
CA ILE A 74 -2.87 -2.82 8.17
C ILE A 74 -2.93 -3.01 9.69
N LEU A 75 -3.46 -4.14 10.17
CA LEU A 75 -3.48 -4.44 11.60
C LEU A 75 -2.10 -4.76 12.18
N ALA A 76 -1.21 -5.35 11.38
CA ALA A 76 0.17 -5.58 11.79
C ALA A 76 0.92 -4.25 11.97
N ASP A 77 0.77 -3.32 11.04
CA ASP A 77 1.32 -1.97 11.15
C ASP A 77 0.73 -1.23 12.35
N LEU A 78 -0.59 -1.28 12.56
CA LEU A 78 -1.23 -0.71 13.76
C LEU A 78 -0.65 -1.32 15.05
N SER A 79 -0.42 -2.63 15.08
CA SER A 79 0.21 -3.31 16.22
C SER A 79 1.68 -2.92 16.43
N GLN A 80 2.41 -2.55 15.38
CA GLN A 80 3.79 -2.08 15.48
C GLN A 80 3.87 -0.64 16.00
N ASN A 81 2.86 0.18 15.70
CA ASN A 81 2.74 1.57 16.17
C ASN A 81 2.24 1.69 17.63
N SER A 82 2.51 0.72 18.49
CA SER A 82 2.06 0.65 19.90
C SER A 82 0.56 0.50 20.13
N PHE A 83 -0.28 0.43 19.09
CA PHE A 83 -1.73 0.23 19.19
C PHE A 83 -2.16 -1.25 19.19
N ARG A 84 -1.28 -2.15 19.62
CA ARG A 84 -1.51 -3.61 19.63
C ARG A 84 -2.76 -4.04 20.39
N ASN A 85 -3.09 -3.36 21.48
CA ASN A 85 -4.28 -3.67 22.28
C ASN A 85 -5.56 -3.23 21.57
N GLU A 86 -5.52 -2.09 20.89
CA GLU A 86 -6.65 -1.55 20.14
C GLU A 86 -6.89 -2.35 18.87
N ALA A 87 -5.83 -2.71 18.13
CA ALA A 87 -5.91 -3.63 16.99
C ALA A 87 -6.59 -4.97 17.38
N LYS A 88 -6.23 -5.54 18.54
CA LYS A 88 -6.87 -6.75 19.07
C LYS A 88 -8.32 -6.52 19.48
N ALA A 89 -8.65 -5.38 20.07
CA ALA A 89 -10.03 -5.04 20.44
C ALA A 89 -10.91 -4.87 19.19
N LEU A 90 -10.35 -4.28 18.13
CA LEU A 90 -10.98 -4.10 16.84
C LEU A 90 -11.27 -5.44 16.17
N VAL A 91 -10.25 -6.31 16.06
CA VAL A 91 -10.46 -7.67 15.55
C VAL A 91 -11.53 -8.39 16.36
N LYS A 92 -11.48 -8.34 17.70
CA LYS A 92 -12.46 -8.99 18.58
C LYS A 92 -13.87 -8.41 18.46
N LYS A 93 -14.03 -7.14 18.08
CA LYS A 93 -15.33 -6.50 17.83
C LYS A 93 -15.99 -7.04 16.55
N TYR A 94 -15.17 -7.41 15.56
CA TYR A 94 -15.62 -7.86 14.25
C TYR A 94 -15.50 -9.38 14.03
N SER A 95 -14.79 -10.09 14.90
CA SER A 95 -14.56 -11.54 14.82
C SER A 95 -15.25 -12.26 15.97
N ASP A 96 -15.87 -13.39 15.69
CA ASP A 96 -16.44 -14.26 16.72
C ASP A 96 -15.36 -15.04 17.51
N GLY A 97 -14.21 -15.34 16.87
CA GLY A 97 -13.11 -16.12 17.44
C GLY A 97 -11.87 -15.33 17.90
N GLY A 98 -11.88 -14.00 17.74
CA GLY A 98 -10.70 -13.16 18.04
C GLY A 98 -9.62 -13.19 16.94
N SER A 99 -9.92 -13.73 15.76
CA SER A 99 -9.00 -13.85 14.63
C SER A 99 -9.60 -13.27 13.35
N LEU A 100 -8.73 -12.70 12.52
CA LEU A 100 -9.09 -12.18 11.20
C LEU A 100 -9.67 -13.22 10.25
N THR A 101 -9.42 -14.50 10.53
CA THR A 101 -9.97 -15.62 9.77
C THR A 101 -11.48 -15.73 9.87
N ASP A 102 -12.03 -15.27 10.99
CA ASP A 102 -13.45 -15.44 11.36
C ASP A 102 -14.27 -14.18 11.06
N ILE A 103 -13.65 -13.16 10.47
CA ILE A 103 -14.30 -11.93 10.06
C ILE A 103 -14.78 -12.10 8.61
N ASP A 104 -16.04 -11.76 8.37
CA ASP A 104 -16.64 -11.71 7.04
C ASP A 104 -15.92 -10.65 6.18
N PRO A 105 -15.50 -10.97 4.94
CA PRO A 105 -14.94 -10.00 4.01
C PRO A 105 -15.76 -8.73 3.81
N ALA A 106 -17.08 -8.81 3.98
CA ALA A 106 -17.96 -7.63 3.93
C ALA A 106 -17.70 -6.62 5.07
N LYS A 107 -17.06 -7.05 6.16
CA LYS A 107 -16.71 -6.24 7.35
C LYS A 107 -15.28 -5.72 7.33
N TYR A 108 -14.45 -6.15 6.38
CA TYR A 108 -13.09 -5.64 6.25
C TYR A 108 -12.98 -4.15 5.96
N PRO A 109 -13.83 -3.54 5.11
CA PRO A 109 -13.78 -2.10 4.89
C PRO A 109 -13.99 -1.30 6.18
N ASP A 110 -14.99 -1.70 6.98
CA ASP A 110 -15.30 -1.04 8.26
C ASP A 110 -14.15 -1.22 9.27
N LEU A 111 -13.58 -2.43 9.32
CA LEU A 111 -12.46 -2.75 10.20
C LEU A 111 -11.22 -1.94 9.84
N VAL A 112 -10.90 -1.82 8.55
CA VAL A 112 -9.75 -1.06 8.06
C VAL A 112 -9.94 0.43 8.32
N ALA A 113 -11.12 0.97 8.05
CA ALA A 113 -11.40 2.39 8.31
C ALA A 113 -11.25 2.74 9.80
N GLU A 114 -11.74 1.88 10.70
CA GLU A 114 -11.56 2.07 12.14
C GLU A 114 -10.08 1.88 12.58
N ALA A 115 -9.35 0.95 11.97
CA ALA A 115 -7.92 0.75 12.25
C ALA A 115 -7.06 1.94 11.78
N GLU A 116 -7.33 2.48 10.59
CA GLU A 116 -6.65 3.65 10.05
C GLU A 116 -6.97 4.92 10.86
N ALA A 117 -8.20 5.07 11.37
CA ALA A 117 -8.59 6.20 12.22
C ALA A 117 -7.87 6.24 13.58
N LEU A 118 -7.30 5.12 14.05
CA LEU A 118 -6.48 5.07 15.27
C LEU A 118 -5.02 5.46 15.03
N HIS A 119 -4.54 5.35 13.79
CA HIS A 119 -3.16 5.64 13.41
C HIS A 119 -2.99 6.98 12.66
N GLY A 120 -4.09 7.60 12.22
CA GLY A 120 -4.12 8.88 11.50
C GLY A 120 -4.10 10.12 12.37
#